data_AF-A0A372ZMN9-F1
#
_entry.id   AF-A0A372ZMN9-F1
#
_cell.length_a   1.000
_cell.length_b   1.000
_cell.length_c   1.000
_cell.angle_alpha   90.00
_cell.angle_beta   90.00
_cell.angle_gamma   90.00
#
_symmetry.space_group_name_H-M   'P 1'
#
loop_
_entity.id
_entity.type
_entity.pdbx_description
1 polymer ?
#
loop_
_entity_poly.entity_id
_entity_poly.type
_entity_poly.pdbx_seq_one_letter_code
_entity_poly.pdbx_strand_id
1 'polypeptide(L)' 'MSASPEFRGFDLVRRGYDREQVDHYLRALSGAVSLPPVPAFQIRWRGYDREQVDARIADLLRGGGNRGGRA' A
#
# COMPACT_ATOMS: atom_id res chain seq x y z
N MET A 1 -8.02 -21.38 15.62
CA MET A 1 -7.92 -19.91 15.49
C MET A 1 -7.14 -19.60 14.22
N SER A 2 -7.82 -19.41 13.09
CA SER A 2 -7.15 -19.04 11.85
C SER A 2 -7.00 -17.53 11.85
N ALA A 3 -5.88 -17.02 12.36
CA ALA A 3 -5.48 -15.65 12.10
C ALA A 3 -5.13 -15.59 10.61
N SER A 4 -6.07 -15.15 9.77
CA SER A 4 -5.68 -14.46 8.55
C SER A 4 -4.57 -13.50 8.93
N PRO A 5 -3.44 -13.44 8.19
CA PRO A 5 -2.38 -12.48 8.49
C PRO A 5 -2.96 -11.08 8.33
N GLU A 6 -3.53 -10.56 9.41
CA GLU A 6 -4.06 -9.22 9.49
C GLU A 6 -2.85 -8.34 9.23
N PHE A 7 -2.92 -7.53 8.17
CA PHE A 7 -1.81 -6.70 7.74
C PHE A 7 -1.28 -5.91 8.95
N ARG A 8 -0.09 -6.27 9.44
CA ARG A 8 0.48 -5.70 10.68
C ARG A 8 1.23 -4.37 10.43
N GLY A 9 1.17 -3.86 9.21
CA GLY A 9 2.00 -2.75 8.75
C GLY A 9 3.22 -3.22 7.94
N PHE A 10 4.06 -2.26 7.58
CA PHE A 10 5.33 -2.49 6.88
C PHE A 10 6.50 -2.40 7.86
N ASP A 11 7.57 -3.15 7.59
CA ASP A 11 8.81 -3.00 8.35
C ASP A 11 9.44 -1.62 8.18
N LEU A 12 10.15 -1.18 9.22
CA LEU A 12 10.89 0.07 9.21
C LEU A 12 12.36 -0.18 8.85
N VAL A 13 12.80 0.40 7.75
CA VAL A 13 14.17 0.27 7.26
C VAL A 13 14.85 1.64 7.18
N ARG A 14 16.19 1.60 7.19
CA ARG A 14 16.97 2.79 6.85
C ARG A 14 16.84 3.07 5.36
N ARG A 15 16.53 4.32 5.00
CA ARG A 15 16.23 4.72 3.60
C ARG A 15 14.99 4.02 3.02
N GLY A 16 13.94 3.93 3.82
CA GLY A 16 12.62 3.49 3.39
C GLY A 16 11.76 4.63 2.85
N TYR A 17 10.58 4.29 2.34
CA TYR A 17 9.58 5.27 1.93
C TYR A 17 8.99 6.05 3.10
N ASP A 18 8.66 7.31 2.85
CA ASP A 18 7.99 8.15 3.83
C ASP A 18 6.65 7.53 4.23
N ARG A 19 6.49 7.35 5.54
CA ARG A 19 5.36 6.61 6.10
C ARG A 19 4.06 7.35 5.89
N GLU A 20 4.06 8.67 6.09
CA GLU A 20 2.87 9.49 5.93
C GLU A 20 2.40 9.51 4.48
N GLN A 21 3.34 9.58 3.52
CA GLN A 21 3.00 9.49 2.10
C GLN A 21 2.39 8.13 1.70
N VAL A 22 2.96 7.04 2.21
CA VAL A 22 2.46 5.69 1.94
C VAL A 22 1.07 5.49 2.56
N ASP A 23 0.90 5.86 3.83
CA ASP A 23 -0.39 5.76 4.53
C ASP A 23 -1.47 6.60 3.83
N HIS A 24 -1.14 7.83 3.42
CA HIS A 24 -2.03 8.70 2.66
C HIS A 24 -2.43 8.06 1.31
N TYR A 25 -1.46 7.51 0.57
CA TYR A 25 -1.73 6.85 -0.71
C TYR A 25 -2.62 5.60 -0.55
N LEU A 26 -2.34 4.75 0.45
CA LEU A 26 -3.16 3.55 0.71
C LEU A 26 -4.58 3.91 1.14
N ARG A 27 -4.76 4.97 1.93
CA ARG A 27 -6.09 5.50 2.28
C ARG A 27 -6.85 5.96 1.03
N ALA A 28 -6.18 6.69 0.15
CA ALA A 28 -6.77 7.12 -1.12
C ALA A 28 -7.13 5.91 -2.00
N LEU A 29 -6.25 4.92 -2.11
CA LEU A 29 -6.46 3.70 -2.90
C LEU A 29 -7.65 2.88 -2.39
N SER A 30 -7.87 2.81 -1.08
CA SER A 30 -8.99 2.08 -0.48
C SER A 30 -10.35 2.77 -0.69
N GLY A 31 -10.37 4.09 -0.90
CA GLY A 31 -11.61 4.87 -1.04
C GLY A 31 -11.91 5.33 -2.46
N ALA A 32 -10.95 5.23 -3.39
CA ALA A 32 -11.11 5.74 -4.74
C ALA A 32 -11.81 4.73 -5.66
N VAL A 33 -12.77 5.24 -6.45
CA VAL A 33 -13.40 4.50 -7.56
C VAL A 33 -12.43 4.32 -8.74
N SER A 34 -11.43 5.20 -8.85
CA SER A 34 -10.38 5.15 -9.87
C SER A 34 -9.00 5.13 -9.22
N LEU A 35 -8.13 4.24 -9.69
CA LEU A 35 -6.83 3.97 -9.08
C LEU A 35 -5.86 5.14 -9.37
N PRO A 36 -5.42 5.92 -8.38
CA PRO A 36 -4.45 6.97 -8.61
C PRO A 36 -3.10 6.38 -9.05
N PRO A 37 -2.36 7.06 -9.96
CA PRO A 37 -1.01 6.63 -10.32
C PRO A 37 -0.12 6.58 -9.08
N VAL A 38 0.79 5.60 -9.01
CA VAL A 38 1.71 5.43 -7.87
C VAL A 38 2.64 6.65 -7.82
N PRO A 39 2.60 7.48 -6.77
CA PRO A 39 3.49 8.61 -6.64
C PRO A 39 4.92 8.15 -6.32
N ALA A 40 5.92 8.93 -6.71
CA ALA A 40 7.29 8.72 -6.24
C ALA A 40 7.37 9.07 -4.75
N PHE A 41 7.33 8.06 -3.88
CA PHE A 41 7.47 8.24 -2.45
C PHE A 41 8.87 8.77 -2.11
N GLN A 42 8.93 9.76 -1.20
CA GLN A 42 10.17 10.30 -0.70
C GLN A 42 10.89 9.25 0.15
N ILE A 43 12.23 9.23 0.07
CA ILE A 43 13.06 8.34 0.88
C ILE A 43 13.47 9.07 2.15
N ARG A 44 13.20 8.46 3.31
CA ARG A 44 13.56 8.99 4.62
C ARG A 44 14.50 8.04 5.34
N TRP A 45 15.29 8.57 6.27
CA TRP A 45 16.25 7.77 7.02
C TRP A 45 15.60 6.66 7.86
N ARG A 46 14.32 6.80 8.17
CA ARG A 46 13.49 5.78 8.84
C ARG A 46 12.10 5.79 8.20
N GLY A 47 11.90 4.85 7.28
CA GLY A 47 10.70 4.75 6.46
C GLY A 47 10.26 3.31 6.29
N TYR A 48 9.13 3.10 5.63
CA TYR A 48 8.65 1.76 5.32
C TYR A 48 9.53 1.07 4.29
N ASP A 49 9.65 -0.24 4.39
CA ASP A 49 10.34 -1.04 3.40
C ASP A 49 9.69 -0.87 2.02
N ARG A 50 10.52 -0.56 1.03
CA ARG A 50 10.05 -0.19 -0.31
C ARG A 50 9.44 -1.38 -1.03
N GLU A 51 10.08 -2.54 -0.92
CA GLU A 51 9.61 -3.76 -1.59
C GLU A 51 8.28 -4.22 -1.00
N GLN A 52 8.10 -4.14 0.32
CA GLN A 52 6.82 -4.47 0.94
C GLN A 52 5.69 -3.51 0.54
N VAL A 53 5.99 -2.21 0.45
CA VAL A 53 5.01 -1.19 0.02
C VAL A 53 4.61 -1.42 -1.44
N ASP A 54 5.57 -1.59 -2.35
CA ASP A 54 5.31 -1.87 -3.76
C ASP A 54 4.51 -3.17 -3.94
N ALA A 55 4.90 -4.24 -3.24
CA ALA A 55 4.17 -5.51 -3.28
C ALA A 55 2.71 -5.35 -2.83
N ARG A 56 2.47 -4.58 -1.76
CA ARG A 56 1.12 -4.33 -1.24
C ARG A 56 0.29 -3.47 -2.19
N ILE A 57 0.88 -2.44 -2.78
CA ILE A 57 0.20 -1.62 -3.80
C ILE A 57 -0.15 -2.50 -5.00
N ALA A 58 0.78 -3.31 -5.50
CA ALA A 58 0.54 -4.20 -6.63
C ALA A 58 -0.54 -5.25 -6.35
N ASP A 59 -0.62 -5.77 -5.13
CA ASP A 59 -1.69 -6.67 -4.66
C ASP A 59 -3.05 -5.95 -4.65
N LEU A 60 -3.11 -4.73 -4.10
CA LEU A 60 -4.34 -3.95 -4.05
C LEU A 60 -4.82 -3.50 -5.43
N LEU A 61 -3.90 -3.15 -6.35
CA LEU A 61 -4.23 -2.83 -7.74
C LEU A 61 -4.79 -4.07 -8.46
N ARG A 62 -4.20 -5.25 -8.23
CA ARG A 62 -4.70 -6.53 -8.78
C ARG A 62 -6.06 -6.93 -8.19
N GLY A 63 -6.26 -6.77 -6.89
CA GLY A 63 -7.51 -7.11 -6.20
C GLY A 63 -8.63 -6.08 -6.40
N GLY A 64 -8.29 -4.80 -6.61
CA GLY A 64 -9.23 -3.71 -6.85
C GLY A 64 -9.97 -3.82 -8.19
N GLY A 65 -9.33 -4.40 -9.21
CA GLY A 65 -9.97 -4.69 -10.50
C GLY A 65 -11.05 -5.77 -10.47
N ASN A 66 -11.11 -6.61 -9.41
CA ASN A 66 -12.10 -7.69 -9.28
C ASN A 66 -13.36 -7.28 -8.49
N ARG A 67 -13.42 -6.05 -7.96
CA ARG A 67 -14.61 -5.56 -7.22
C ARG A 67 -15.67 -4.88 -8.09
N GLY A 68 -15.44 -4.74 -9.41
CA GLY A 68 -16.40 -4.16 -10.36
C GLY A 68 -17.34 -5.15 -11.06
N GLY A 69 -17.28 -6.44 -10.76
CA GLY A 69 -18.09 -7.47 -11.42
C GLY A 69 -19.10 -8.12 -10.49
N ARG A 70 -20.12 -7.38 -10.04
CA ARG A 70 -21.28 -7.95 -9.33
C ARG A 70 -22.56 -7.23 -9.73
N ALA A 71 -23.29 -7.91 -10.60
CA ALA A 71 -24.75 -7.94 -10.83
C ALA A 71 -25.51 -6.62 -10.96
#